data_AF-A0A7I0HP69-F1
#
_entry.id   AF-A0A7I0HP69-F1
#
_cell.length_a   1.000
_cell.length_b   1.000
_cell.length_c   1.000
_cell.angle_alpha   90.00
_cell.angle_beta   90.00
_cell.angle_gamma   90.00
#
_symmetry.space_group_name_H-M   'P 1'
#
loop_
_entity.id
_entity.type
_entity.pdbx_description
1 polymer ?
#
loop_
_entity_poly.entity_id
_entity_poly.type
_entity_poly.pdbx_seq_one_letter_code
_entity_poly.pdbx_strand_id
1 'polypeptide(L)'
;MKFYQIALFFIISIGLWADPSLDQSVDEILNHTRLSRIPLVIADLETRSQHKMETGDLVSARDDLKKAILLKQSIGMKETEGNAHLLFQMAKLETKLGHSCEALHYTSLANQIVKRVGIRSESLVLSKGKETTVKKWETCEEVSWLQE
;
A
#
# COMPACT_ATOMS: atom_id res chain seq x y z
N MET A 1 37.08 -2.89 37.88
CA MET A 1 36.85 -2.51 36.47
C MET A 1 36.51 -3.74 35.62
N LYS A 2 35.28 -4.28 35.66
CA LYS A 2 34.83 -5.40 34.78
C LYS A 2 33.30 -5.47 34.54
N PHE A 3 32.55 -4.36 34.70
CA PHE A 3 31.09 -4.38 34.49
C PHE A 3 30.60 -3.58 33.27
N TYR A 4 31.43 -2.68 32.70
CA TYR A 4 31.02 -1.84 31.58
C TYR A 4 31.00 -2.54 30.21
N GLN A 5 31.65 -3.70 30.06
CA GLN A 5 31.67 -4.42 28.78
C GLN A 5 30.38 -5.21 28.50
N ILE A 6 29.60 -5.57 29.53
CA ILE A 6 28.35 -6.32 29.34
C ILE A 6 27.23 -5.41 28.84
N ALA A 7 27.22 -4.14 29.25
CA ALA A 7 26.21 -3.17 28.81
C ALA A 7 26.29 -2.83 27.31
N LEU A 8 27.48 -2.92 26.71
CA LEU A 8 27.69 -2.63 25.29
C LEU A 8 27.11 -3.70 24.34
N PHE A 9 26.95 -4.94 24.80
CA PHE A 9 26.36 -6.01 23.98
C PHE A 9 24.83 -5.94 23.91
N PHE A 10 24.15 -5.38 24.91
CA PHE A 10 22.68 -5.30 24.94
C PHE A 10 22.10 -4.18 24.07
N ILE A 11 22.90 -3.20 23.67
CA ILE A 11 22.43 -2.08 22.83
C ILE A 11 22.40 -2.48 21.34
N ILE A 12 23.22 -3.45 20.92
CA ILE A 12 23.37 -3.84 19.51
C ILE A 12 22.25 -4.80 19.06
N SER A 13 21.56 -5.47 19.98
CA SER A 13 20.54 -6.49 19.67
C SER A 13 19.14 -5.96 19.36
N ILE A 14 18.88 -4.65 19.53
CA ILE A 14 17.54 -4.06 19.34
C ILE A 14 17.32 -3.56 17.89
N GLY A 15 18.36 -3.56 17.04
CA GLY A 15 18.31 -2.96 15.69
C GLY A 15 18.11 -3.92 14.51
N LEU A 16 17.93 -5.24 14.72
CA LEU A 16 18.08 -6.24 13.65
C LEU A 16 16.76 -6.65 12.96
N TRP A 17 15.80 -5.74 12.80
CA TRP A 17 14.57 -5.97 12.01
C TRP A 17 14.45 -5.03 10.80
N ALA A 18 15.55 -4.44 10.34
CA ALA A 18 15.59 -3.78 9.05
C ALA A 18 15.74 -4.85 7.97
N ASP A 19 14.70 -5.10 7.18
CA ASP A 19 14.82 -5.84 5.93
C ASP A 19 15.30 -4.85 4.86
N PRO A 20 16.59 -4.90 4.47
CA PRO A 20 17.17 -3.90 3.58
C PRO A 20 16.49 -3.91 2.21
N SER A 21 15.84 -5.01 1.83
CA SER A 21 15.19 -5.15 0.53
C SER A 21 13.85 -4.39 0.45
N LEU A 22 13.14 -4.25 1.57
CA LEU A 22 11.85 -3.57 1.65
C LEU A 22 11.98 -2.05 1.88
N ASP A 23 13.15 -1.62 2.35
CA ASP A 23 13.42 -0.21 2.65
C ASP A 23 13.85 0.60 1.42
N GLN A 24 14.21 -0.08 0.32
CA GLN A 24 14.51 0.51 -0.99
C GLN A 24 13.34 1.32 -1.56
N SER A 25 13.66 2.24 -2.47
CA SER A 25 12.64 2.99 -3.22
C SER A 25 11.91 2.08 -4.22
N VAL A 26 10.71 2.49 -4.68
CA VAL A 26 9.93 1.72 -5.67
C VAL A 26 10.76 1.50 -6.94
N ASP A 27 11.41 2.54 -7.46
CA ASP A 27 12.22 2.46 -8.67
C ASP A 27 13.40 1.50 -8.51
N GLU A 28 14.05 1.52 -7.34
CA GLU A 28 15.17 0.62 -7.05
C GLU A 28 14.72 -0.84 -6.97
N ILE A 29 13.56 -1.10 -6.35
CA ILE A 29 12.95 -2.44 -6.31
C ILE A 29 12.64 -2.91 -7.73
N LEU A 30 12.03 -2.07 -8.56
CA LEU A 30 11.69 -2.40 -9.95
C LEU A 30 12.93 -2.69 -10.81
N ASN A 31 14.04 -1.98 -10.58
CA ASN A 31 15.27 -2.14 -11.35
C ASN A 31 16.10 -3.36 -10.91
N HIS A 32 16.18 -3.65 -9.62
CA HIS A 32 17.02 -4.74 -9.09
C HIS A 32 16.28 -6.07 -8.92
N THR A 33 14.95 -6.04 -8.84
CA THR A 33 14.14 -7.24 -8.61
C THR A 33 13.56 -7.75 -9.92
N ARG A 34 13.62 -9.07 -10.14
CA ARG A 34 12.95 -9.69 -11.29
C ARG A 34 11.44 -9.48 -11.20
N LEU A 35 10.79 -9.19 -12.32
CA LEU A 35 9.33 -8.97 -12.38
C LEU A 35 8.52 -10.07 -11.67
N SER A 36 8.95 -11.33 -11.79
CA SER A 36 8.30 -12.48 -11.15
C SER A 36 8.36 -12.50 -9.61
N ARG A 37 9.29 -11.75 -9.01
CA ARG A 37 9.45 -11.63 -7.55
C ARG A 37 8.76 -10.41 -6.96
N ILE A 38 8.36 -9.44 -7.78
CA ILE A 38 7.66 -8.23 -7.29
C ILE A 38 6.36 -8.58 -6.53
N PRO A 39 5.54 -9.57 -6.94
CA PRO A 39 4.38 -9.97 -6.15
C PRO A 39 4.72 -10.44 -4.74
N LEU A 40 5.88 -11.08 -4.55
CA LEU A 40 6.36 -11.50 -3.23
C LEU A 40 6.75 -10.28 -2.39
N VAL A 41 7.50 -9.35 -2.96
CA VAL A 41 7.88 -8.08 -2.29
C VAL A 41 6.63 -7.29 -1.86
N ILE A 42 5.60 -7.25 -2.70
CA ILE A 42 4.31 -6.62 -2.36
C ILE A 42 3.67 -7.32 -1.15
N ALA A 43 3.63 -8.65 -1.12
CA ALA A 43 3.06 -9.40 0.00
C ALA A 43 3.85 -9.21 1.31
N ASP A 44 5.17 -9.10 1.22
CA ASP A 44 6.04 -8.83 2.37
C ASP A 44 5.79 -7.40 2.92
N LEU A 45 5.65 -6.40 2.03
CA LEU A 45 5.25 -5.03 2.41
C LEU A 45 3.86 -4.99 3.07
N GLU A 46 2.89 -5.73 2.54
CA GLU A 46 1.54 -5.85 3.11
C GLU A 46 1.59 -6.42 4.53
N THR A 47 2.32 -7.52 4.71
CA THR A 47 2.48 -8.18 6.01
C THR A 47 3.18 -7.27 7.02
N ARG A 48 4.25 -6.60 6.60
CA ARG A 48 5.00 -5.66 7.45
C ARG A 48 4.15 -4.46 7.84
N SER A 49 3.36 -3.91 6.90
CA SER A 49 2.43 -2.82 7.20
C SER A 49 1.36 -3.25 8.21
N GLN A 50 0.75 -4.42 8.02
CA GLN A 50 -0.25 -4.94 8.95
C GLN A 50 0.32 -5.08 10.37
N HIS A 51 1.52 -5.64 10.50
CA HIS A 51 2.20 -5.72 11.79
C HIS A 51 2.46 -4.33 12.40
N LYS A 52 2.93 -3.36 11.61
CA LYS A 52 3.12 -1.97 12.06
C LYS A 52 1.81 -1.29 12.47
N MET A 53 0.70 -1.58 11.80
CA MET A 53 -0.64 -1.10 12.18
C MET A 53 -1.11 -1.66 13.53
N GLU A 54 -0.68 -2.87 13.86
CA GLU A 54 -0.98 -3.54 15.14
C GLU A 54 -0.10 -3.03 16.27
N THR A 55 1.17 -2.74 16.00
CA THR A 55 2.11 -2.17 16.99
C THR A 55 1.96 -0.66 17.18
N GLY A 56 1.16 0.01 16.35
CA GLY A 56 0.87 1.43 16.45
C GLY A 56 1.81 2.36 15.66
N ASP A 57 2.74 1.80 14.90
CA ASP A 57 3.61 2.56 13.98
C ASP A 57 2.87 2.87 12.67
N LEU A 58 1.87 3.75 12.76
CA LEU A 58 0.96 4.07 11.66
C LEU A 58 1.66 4.81 10.51
N VAL A 59 2.70 5.61 10.78
CA VAL A 59 3.42 6.35 9.75
C VAL A 59 4.23 5.39 8.88
N SER A 60 5.00 4.49 9.49
CA SER A 60 5.78 3.51 8.73
C SER A 60 4.88 2.47 8.04
N ALA A 61 3.72 2.15 8.62
CA ALA A 61 2.72 1.30 7.97
C ALA A 61 2.15 1.94 6.71
N ARG A 62 1.93 3.26 6.75
CA ARG A 62 1.49 4.04 5.60
C ARG A 62 2.50 3.93 4.46
N ASP A 63 3.78 4.14 4.76
CA ASP A 63 4.84 4.11 3.74
C ASP A 63 4.97 2.74 3.08
N ASP A 64 4.85 1.66 3.84
CA ASP A 64 4.83 0.29 3.29
C ASP A 64 3.63 0.06 2.36
N LEU A 65 2.43 0.52 2.73
CA LEU A 65 1.25 0.43 1.87
C LEU A 65 1.40 1.28 0.61
N LYS A 66 1.98 2.48 0.71
CA LYS A 66 2.26 3.33 -0.47
C LYS A 66 3.16 2.60 -1.45
N LYS A 67 4.25 2.00 -0.98
CA LYS A 67 5.16 1.21 -1.82
C LYS A 67 4.43 0.02 -2.46
N ALA A 68 3.61 -0.71 -1.70
CA ALA A 68 2.86 -1.85 -2.21
C ALA A 68 1.88 -1.45 -3.33
N ILE A 69 1.15 -0.33 -3.16
CA ILE A 69 0.23 0.21 -4.16
C ILE A 69 0.99 0.62 -5.43
N LEU A 70 2.08 1.39 -5.29
CA LEU A 70 2.88 1.84 -6.43
C LEU A 70 3.47 0.66 -7.19
N LEU A 71 4.01 -0.34 -6.50
CA LEU A 71 4.52 -1.56 -7.14
C LEU A 71 3.43 -2.30 -7.91
N LYS A 72 2.21 -2.46 -7.36
CA LYS A 72 1.08 -3.05 -8.09
C LYS A 72 0.73 -2.23 -9.34
N GLN A 73 0.75 -0.91 -9.26
CA GLN A 73 0.49 -0.05 -10.41
C GLN A 73 1.57 -0.20 -11.49
N SER A 74 2.85 -0.21 -11.10
CA SER A 74 3.99 -0.36 -12.02
C SER A 74 4.01 -1.68 -12.76
N ILE A 75 3.51 -2.77 -12.16
CA ILE A 75 3.39 -4.08 -12.84
C ILE A 75 2.06 -4.27 -13.59
N GLY A 76 1.27 -3.19 -13.76
CA GLY A 76 0.01 -3.23 -14.51
C GLY A 76 -1.18 -3.84 -13.75
N MET A 77 -1.07 -4.02 -12.43
CA MET A 77 -2.11 -4.57 -11.56
C MET A 77 -2.98 -3.50 -10.88
N LYS A 78 -3.00 -2.27 -11.39
CA LYS A 78 -3.80 -1.15 -10.86
C LYS A 78 -5.29 -1.46 -10.74
N GLU A 79 -5.84 -2.17 -11.72
CA GLU A 79 -7.28 -2.43 -11.86
C GLU A 79 -7.68 -3.82 -11.35
N THR A 80 -6.98 -4.31 -10.32
CA THR A 80 -7.21 -5.63 -9.74
C THR A 80 -7.84 -5.53 -8.35
N GLU A 81 -8.56 -6.57 -7.95
CA GLU A 81 -9.11 -6.68 -6.59
C GLU A 81 -8.02 -6.55 -5.52
N GLY A 82 -6.83 -7.11 -5.77
CA GLY A 82 -5.70 -6.97 -4.87
C GLY A 82 -5.25 -5.52 -4.66
N ASN A 83 -5.31 -4.66 -5.69
CA ASN A 83 -5.03 -3.24 -5.52
C ASN A 83 -6.17 -2.49 -4.80
N ALA A 84 -7.43 -2.87 -5.05
CA ALA A 84 -8.56 -2.34 -4.28
C ALA A 84 -8.44 -2.67 -2.79
N HIS A 85 -8.01 -3.88 -2.45
CA HIS A 85 -7.77 -4.30 -1.07
C HIS A 85 -6.73 -3.42 -0.37
N LEU A 86 -5.60 -3.15 -1.03
CA LEU A 86 -4.58 -2.23 -0.53
C LEU A 86 -5.13 -0.82 -0.27
N LEU A 87 -5.96 -0.31 -1.18
CA LEU A 87 -6.58 1.01 -1.04
C LEU A 87 -7.55 1.05 0.15
N PHE A 88 -8.30 -0.03 0.42
CA PHE A 88 -9.12 -0.11 1.64
C PHE A 88 -8.27 -0.16 2.91
N GLN A 89 -7.14 -0.87 2.90
CA GLN A 89 -6.21 -0.86 4.04
C GLN A 89 -5.64 0.53 4.28
N MET A 90 -5.26 1.25 3.22
CA MET A 90 -4.82 2.65 3.29
C MET A 90 -5.94 3.53 3.86
N ALA A 91 -7.17 3.40 3.39
CA ALA A 91 -8.31 4.17 3.92
C ALA A 91 -8.53 3.94 5.42
N LYS A 92 -8.42 2.69 5.88
CA LYS A 92 -8.51 2.34 7.30
C LYS A 92 -7.37 2.96 8.10
N LEU A 93 -6.16 2.96 7.55
CA LEU A 93 -4.99 3.57 8.16
C LEU A 93 -5.15 5.09 8.29
N GLU A 94 -5.58 5.77 7.22
CA GLU A 94 -5.79 7.22 7.23
C GLU A 94 -6.91 7.62 8.20
N THR A 95 -7.96 6.80 8.31
CA THR A 95 -8.98 6.99 9.36
C THR A 95 -8.39 6.94 10.76
N LYS A 96 -7.45 6.01 11.02
CA LYS A 96 -6.76 5.92 12.32
C LYS A 96 -5.85 7.12 12.58
N LEU A 97 -5.27 7.71 11.52
CA LEU A 97 -4.46 8.93 11.61
C LEU A 97 -5.30 10.21 11.75
N GLY A 98 -6.63 10.14 11.55
CA GLY A 98 -7.52 11.30 11.57
C GLY A 98 -7.65 12.01 10.22
N HIS A 99 -7.05 11.47 9.16
CA HIS A 99 -7.11 11.98 7.79
C HIS A 99 -8.37 11.47 7.09
N SER A 100 -9.52 12.05 7.46
CA SER A 100 -10.84 11.57 7.02
C SER A 100 -11.11 11.79 5.53
N CYS A 101 -10.59 12.88 4.95
CA CYS A 101 -10.72 13.18 3.53
C CYS A 101 -10.00 12.15 2.66
N GLU A 102 -8.75 11.86 2.99
CA GLU A 102 -7.88 10.90 2.31
C GLU A 102 -8.47 9.49 2.43
N ALA A 103 -8.98 9.13 3.61
CA ALA A 103 -9.65 7.86 3.82
C ALA A 103 -10.86 7.67 2.91
N LEU A 104 -11.72 8.70 2.78
CA LEU A 104 -12.86 8.66 1.86
C LEU A 104 -12.43 8.56 0.40
N HIS A 105 -11.36 9.26 0.03
CA HIS A 105 -10.81 9.22 -1.32
C HIS A 105 -10.32 7.81 -1.68
N TYR A 106 -9.50 7.18 -0.84
CA TYR A 106 -9.04 5.81 -1.05
C TYR A 106 -10.19 4.80 -1.07
N THR A 107 -11.19 4.98 -0.20
CA THR A 107 -12.40 4.15 -0.19
C THR A 107 -13.16 4.29 -1.51
N SER A 108 -13.28 5.50 -2.06
CA SER A 108 -13.90 5.73 -3.35
C SER A 108 -13.16 5.03 -4.48
N LEU A 109 -11.84 5.19 -4.56
CA LEU A 109 -11.00 4.55 -5.57
C LEU A 109 -11.09 3.03 -5.51
N ALA A 110 -11.00 2.45 -4.31
CA ALA A 110 -11.16 1.02 -4.10
C ALA A 110 -12.52 0.51 -4.59
N ASN A 111 -13.61 1.20 -4.23
CA ASN A 111 -14.96 0.86 -4.68
C ASN A 111 -15.11 0.94 -6.20
N GLN A 112 -14.47 1.92 -6.86
CA GLN A 112 -14.49 2.03 -8.31
C GLN A 112 -13.79 0.86 -8.99
N ILE A 113 -12.66 0.40 -8.45
CA ILE A 113 -11.94 -0.77 -8.95
C ILE A 113 -12.79 -2.02 -8.74
N VAL A 114 -13.33 -2.24 -7.55
CA VAL A 114 -14.22 -3.39 -7.26
C VAL A 114 -15.42 -3.39 -8.20
N LYS A 115 -16.06 -2.24 -8.42
CA LYS A 115 -17.16 -2.11 -9.37
C LYS A 115 -16.72 -2.46 -10.79
N ARG A 116 -15.56 -1.98 -11.25
CA ARG A 116 -15.03 -2.30 -12.57
C ARG A 116 -14.67 -3.78 -12.72
N VAL A 117 -14.09 -4.40 -11.70
CA VAL A 117 -13.78 -5.84 -11.68
C VAL A 117 -15.06 -6.67 -11.69
N GLY A 118 -16.06 -6.32 -10.87
CA GLY A 118 -17.38 -6.94 -10.85
C GLY A 118 -18.10 -6.81 -12.20
N ILE A 119 -18.13 -5.61 -12.78
CA ILE A 119 -18.67 -5.38 -14.12
C ILE A 119 -17.87 -6.15 -15.18
N ARG A 120 -16.54 -6.31 -15.09
CA ARG A 120 -15.78 -7.13 -16.06
C ARG A 120 -16.12 -8.62 -15.94
N SER A 121 -16.33 -9.11 -14.71
CA SER A 121 -16.80 -10.48 -14.47
C SER A 121 -18.20 -10.70 -15.05
N GLU A 122 -19.09 -9.73 -14.89
CA GLU A 122 -20.46 -9.76 -15.43
C GLU A 122 -20.51 -9.44 -16.94
N SER A 123 -19.60 -8.61 -17.45
CA SER A 123 -19.53 -8.16 -18.84
C SER A 123 -18.91 -9.21 -19.76
N LEU A 124 -18.13 -10.15 -19.22
CA LEU A 124 -17.80 -11.39 -19.92
C LEU A 124 -19.06 -12.23 -20.20
N VAL A 125 -20.15 -12.00 -19.47
CA VAL A 125 -21.48 -12.59 -19.71
C VAL A 125 -22.38 -11.67 -20.55
N LEU A 126 -22.27 -10.34 -20.43
CA LEU A 126 -23.06 -9.39 -21.22
C LEU A 126 -22.22 -8.21 -21.73
N SER A 127 -21.91 -8.23 -23.03
CA SER A 127 -21.23 -7.12 -23.70
C SER A 127 -22.06 -5.82 -23.69
N LYS A 128 -21.34 -4.70 -23.51
CA LYS A 128 -21.64 -3.32 -23.93
C LYS A 128 -22.50 -2.46 -22.98
N GLY A 129 -21.86 -1.49 -22.31
CA GLY A 129 -22.59 -0.31 -21.81
C GLY A 129 -21.88 0.60 -20.82
N LYS A 130 -21.42 1.76 -21.33
CA LYS A 130 -21.22 3.05 -20.65
C LYS A 130 -20.07 3.21 -19.64
N GLU A 131 -19.03 3.89 -20.11
CA GLU A 131 -18.22 4.81 -19.30
C GLU A 131 -19.13 5.77 -18.52
N THR A 132 -18.90 5.87 -17.21
CA THR A 132 -19.57 6.85 -16.36
C THR A 132 -18.52 7.77 -15.75
N THR A 133 -18.67 9.06 -16.07
CA THR A 133 -17.86 10.19 -15.65
C THR A 133 -17.73 10.32 -14.14
N VAL A 134 -16.51 10.60 -13.73
CA VAL A 134 -16.03 10.80 -12.35
C VAL A 134 -16.82 11.91 -11.65
N LYS A 135 -17.45 11.59 -10.50
CA LYS A 135 -17.98 12.62 -9.60
C LYS A 135 -16.81 13.24 -8.85
N LYS A 136 -16.53 14.51 -9.13
CA LYS A 136 -15.50 15.32 -8.49
C LYS A 136 -15.87 15.55 -7.01
N TRP A 137 -14.97 15.20 -6.10
CA TRP A 137 -15.12 15.43 -4.66
C TRP A 137 -14.76 16.89 -4.37
N GLU A 138 -15.76 17.76 -4.19
CA GLU A 138 -15.58 19.22 -4.19
C GLU A 138 -14.89 19.82 -2.95
N THR A 139 -14.51 19.02 -1.94
CA THR A 139 -14.07 19.56 -0.64
C THR A 139 -12.82 18.94 -0.02
N CYS A 140 -12.16 17.99 -0.68
CA CYS A 140 -10.93 17.37 -0.17
C CYS A 140 -9.77 17.60 -1.15
N GLU A 141 -8.60 17.97 -0.65
CA GLU A 141 -7.38 18.13 -1.44
C GLU A 141 -6.99 16.78 -2.08
N GLU A 142 -6.62 16.80 -3.36
CA GLU A 142 -6.27 15.58 -4.10
C GLU A 142 -4.97 14.98 -3.54
N VAL A 143 -4.92 13.65 -3.43
CA VAL A 143 -3.74 12.93 -2.96
C VAL A 143 -2.62 13.08 -3.99
N SER A 144 -1.71 14.03 -3.75
CA SER A 144 -0.66 14.45 -4.70
C SER A 144 0.29 13.34 -5.19
N TRP A 145 0.38 12.19 -4.52
CA TRP A 145 1.34 11.14 -4.85
C TRP A 145 0.74 9.93 -5.59
N LEU A 146 -0.58 9.85 -5.71
CA LEU A 146 -1.25 8.75 -6.41
C LEU A 146 -1.54 9.19 -7.86
N GLN A 147 -0.74 8.72 -8.82
CA GLN A 147 -0.94 9.08 -10.23
C GLN A 147 -2.17 8.35 -10.82
N GLU A 148 -3.09 9.13 -11.42
CA GLU A 148 -4.25 8.66 -12.18
C GLU A 148 -3.89 7.84 -13.43
#